data_AF-A0A7K2EBT7-F1
#
_entry.id   AF-A0A7K2EBT7-F1
#
_cell.length_a   1.000
_cell.length_b   1.000
_cell.length_c   1.000
_cell.angle_alpha   90.00
_cell.angle_beta   90.00
_cell.angle_gamma   90.00
#
_symmetry.space_group_name_H-M   'P 1'
#
loop_
_entity.id
_entity.type
_entity.pdbx_description
1 polymer ?
#
loop_
_entity_poly.entity_id
_entity_poly.type
_entity_poly.pdbx_seq_one_letter_code
_entity_poly.pdbx_strand_id
1 'polypeptide(L)'
;AGSAEFWRSRIRRAYARSARALVPEVQASDLLPGGAGVRAQAVGRDGRLLDDFCIQESPGFVHVLNAPSPAATASLAIGDHIADLAVRRLGRRECAG
;
A
#
# COMPACT_ATOMS: atom_id res chain seq x y z
N ALA A 1 13.14 -6.69 13.60
CA ALA A 1 12.72 -6.01 12.35
C ALA A 1 12.12 -4.62 12.65
N GLY A 2 11.00 -4.52 13.37
CA GLY A 2 10.32 -3.22 13.58
C GLY A 2 11.10 -2.16 14.37
N SER A 3 11.74 -2.49 15.49
CA SER A 3 12.49 -1.52 16.31
C SER A 3 13.64 -0.85 15.56
N ALA A 4 14.36 -1.61 14.73
CA ALA A 4 15.43 -1.10 13.89
C ALA A 4 14.90 -0.20 12.76
N GLU A 5 13.70 -0.47 12.24
CA GLU A 5 13.04 0.40 11.26
C GLU A 5 12.65 1.74 11.90
N PHE A 6 12.00 1.72 13.07
CA PHE A 6 11.69 2.95 13.81
C PHE A 6 12.93 3.79 14.15
N TRP A 7 14.01 3.14 14.56
CA TRP A 7 15.28 3.82 14.87
C TRP A 7 15.87 4.51 13.64
N ARG A 8 15.88 3.83 12.49
CA ARG A 8 16.35 4.41 11.22
C ARG A 8 15.47 5.54 10.73
N SER A 9 14.15 5.43 10.86
CA SER A 9 13.21 6.48 10.47
C SER A 9 13.31 7.74 11.33
N ARG A 10 13.76 7.61 12.59
CA ARG A 10 13.91 8.74 13.53
C ARG A 10 15.29 9.39 13.51
N ILE A 11 16.35 8.64 13.19
CA ILE A 11 17.73 9.15 13.28
C ILE A 11 18.34 9.26 11.89
N ARG A 12 18.53 10.49 11.42
CA ARG A 12 19.12 10.80 10.10
C ARG A 12 20.45 10.08 9.83
N ARG A 13 21.34 10.01 10.84
CA ARG A 13 22.63 9.28 10.73
C ARG A 13 22.46 7.76 10.58
N ALA A 14 21.43 7.20 11.19
CA ALA A 14 21.10 5.78 11.12
C ALA A 14 20.58 5.41 9.73
N TYR A 15 19.70 6.26 9.18
CA TYR A 15 19.20 6.13 7.82
C TYR A 15 20.34 6.21 6.80
N ALA A 16 21.18 7.25 6.87
CA ALA A 16 22.32 7.43 5.96
C ALA A 16 23.25 6.20 5.96
N ARG A 17 23.57 5.66 7.15
CA ARG A 17 24.40 4.45 7.27
C ARG A 17 23.78 3.24 6.55
N SER A 18 22.46 3.10 6.60
CA SER A 18 21.77 2.00 5.91
C SER A 18 21.72 2.23 4.39
N ALA A 19 21.51 3.47 3.96
CA ALA A 19 21.50 3.85 2.55
C ALA A 19 22.85 3.61 1.84
N ARG A 20 23.96 3.64 2.59
CA ARG A 20 25.31 3.32 2.06
C ARG A 20 25.48 1.90 1.54
N ALA A 21 24.57 0.98 1.87
CA ALA A 21 24.55 -0.34 1.24
C ALA A 21 24.22 -0.26 -0.27
N LEU A 22 23.51 0.80 -0.70
CA LEU A 22 23.13 1.05 -2.08
C LEU A 22 23.94 2.20 -2.72
N VAL A 23 24.20 3.26 -1.97
CA VAL A 23 24.92 4.47 -2.43
C VAL A 23 25.99 4.84 -1.41
N PRO A 24 27.22 4.31 -1.52
CA PRO A 24 28.26 4.40 -0.49
C PRO A 24 28.66 5.82 -0.06
N GLU A 25 28.57 6.79 -0.96
CA GLU A 25 28.96 8.18 -0.78
C GLU A 25 27.96 9.00 0.04
N VAL A 26 26.73 8.51 0.26
CA VAL A 26 25.67 9.29 0.91
C VAL A 26 26.04 9.68 2.34
N GLN A 27 25.92 10.97 2.62
CA GLN A 27 26.14 11.57 3.93
C GLN A 27 24.80 11.94 4.59
N ALA A 28 24.84 12.08 5.91
CA ALA A 28 23.66 12.54 6.64
C ALA A 28 23.25 13.97 6.24
N SER A 29 24.19 14.81 5.80
CA SER A 29 23.93 16.16 5.28
C SER A 29 23.08 16.18 4.02
N ASP A 30 23.13 15.10 3.24
CA ASP A 30 22.46 15.02 1.93
C ASP A 30 20.97 14.68 2.08
N LEU A 31 20.55 14.29 3.30
CA LEU A 31 19.19 13.90 3.61
C LEU A 31 18.32 15.12 3.93
N LEU A 32 17.32 15.34 3.07
CA LEU A 32 16.25 16.31 3.30
C LEU A 32 15.07 15.66 4.03
N PRO A 33 14.25 16.43 4.77
CA PRO A 33 12.99 15.92 5.32
C PRO A 33 12.11 15.35 4.21
N GLY A 34 11.64 14.12 4.38
CA GLY A 34 10.67 13.49 3.50
C GLY A 34 9.26 13.51 4.09
N GLY A 35 8.27 13.22 3.26
CA GLY A 35 6.90 12.95 3.72
C GLY A 35 6.79 11.59 4.42
N ALA A 36 5.72 11.40 5.19
CA ALA A 36 5.33 10.10 5.73
C ALA A 36 4.14 9.55 4.94
N GLY A 37 4.18 8.27 4.60
CA GLY A 37 3.08 7.55 3.96
C GLY A 37 2.49 6.51 4.89
N VAL A 38 1.16 6.33 4.85
CA VAL A 38 0.47 5.22 5.52
C VAL A 38 0.09 4.19 4.46
N ARG A 39 0.50 2.94 4.66
CA ARG A 39 0.07 1.85 3.79
C ARG A 39 -1.35 1.44 4.16
N ALA A 40 -2.22 1.29 3.15
CA ALA A 40 -3.54 0.68 3.32
C ALA A 40 -3.37 -0.83 3.50
N GLN A 41 -2.92 -1.22 4.69
CA GLN A 41 -2.54 -2.57 5.08
C GLN A 41 -3.62 -3.15 6.00
N ALA A 42 -4.34 -4.18 5.53
CA ALA A 42 -5.35 -4.87 6.30
C ALA A 42 -4.73 -5.88 7.27
N VAL A 43 -5.43 -6.11 8.38
CA VAL A 43 -5.11 -7.12 9.40
C VAL A 43 -6.24 -8.15 9.43
N GLY A 44 -5.87 -9.42 9.30
CA GLY A 44 -6.79 -10.55 9.38
C GLY A 44 -7.31 -10.75 10.80
N ARG A 45 -8.36 -11.58 10.92
CA ARG A 45 -8.92 -11.93 12.24
C ARG A 45 -7.95 -12.71 13.12
N ASP A 46 -6.96 -13.37 12.51
CA ASP A 46 -5.87 -14.06 13.20
C ASP A 46 -4.73 -13.10 13.62
N GLY A 47 -4.90 -11.79 13.40
CA GLY A 47 -3.92 -10.76 13.73
C GLY A 47 -2.78 -10.63 12.74
N ARG A 48 -2.77 -11.40 11.65
CA ARG A 48 -1.71 -11.33 10.63
C ARG A 48 -2.00 -10.24 9.60
N LEU A 49 -0.94 -9.63 9.08
CA LEU A 49 -1.06 -8.70 7.95
C LEU A 49 -1.45 -9.49 6.69
N LEU A 50 -2.35 -8.95 5.88
CA LEU A 50 -2.66 -9.53 4.58
C LEU A 50 -1.57 -9.15 3.57
N ASP A 51 -0.86 -10.12 3.02
CA ASP A 51 0.26 -9.84 2.11
C ASP A 51 -0.17 -9.48 0.67
N ASP A 52 -1.42 -9.75 0.30
CA ASP A 52 -1.95 -9.58 -1.06
C ASP A 52 -3.22 -8.71 -1.09
N PHE A 53 -3.69 -8.34 -2.30
CA PHE A 53 -4.92 -7.60 -2.49
C PHE A 53 -6.12 -8.30 -1.83
N CYS A 54 -6.95 -7.51 -1.17
CA CYS A 54 -8.21 -7.99 -0.60
C CYS A 54 -9.34 -7.16 -1.18
N ILE A 55 -10.06 -7.75 -2.12
CA ILE A 55 -11.23 -7.14 -2.76
C ILE A 55 -12.45 -7.97 -2.38
N GLN A 56 -13.46 -7.30 -1.82
CA GLN A 56 -14.73 -7.95 -1.47
C GLN A 56 -15.88 -7.33 -2.25
N GLU A 57 -16.76 -8.18 -2.75
CA GLU A 57 -17.93 -7.75 -3.50
C GLU A 57 -19.20 -7.94 -2.66
N SER A 58 -20.10 -6.96 -2.71
CA SER A 58 -21.45 -7.08 -2.17
C SER A 58 -22.46 -6.44 -3.15
N PRO A 59 -23.78 -6.66 -2.98
CA PRO A 59 -24.76 -6.05 -3.86
C PRO A 59 -24.60 -4.52 -3.90
N GLY A 60 -24.24 -3.97 -5.06
CA GLY A 60 -24.04 -2.53 -5.23
C GLY A 60 -22.70 -1.98 -4.69
N PHE A 61 -21.75 -2.82 -4.28
CA PHE A 61 -20.43 -2.35 -3.80
C PHE A 61 -19.27 -3.26 -4.20
N VAL A 62 -18.11 -2.64 -4.41
CA VAL A 62 -16.80 -3.29 -4.54
C VAL A 62 -15.87 -2.64 -3.52
N HIS A 63 -15.42 -3.40 -2.53
CA HIS A 63 -14.57 -2.93 -1.43
C HIS A 63 -13.12 -3.33 -1.69
N VAL A 64 -12.22 -2.36 -1.85
CA VAL A 64 -10.77 -2.60 -1.89
C VAL A 64 -10.21 -2.41 -0.48
N LEU A 65 -10.11 -3.51 0.27
CA LEU A 65 -9.76 -3.51 1.69
C LEU A 65 -8.25 -3.56 1.93
N ASN A 66 -7.50 -4.14 1.00
CA ASN A 66 -6.05 -4.23 1.06
C ASN A 66 -5.48 -4.06 -0.35
N ALA A 67 -4.47 -3.21 -0.49
CA ALA A 67 -3.73 -3.02 -1.73
C ALA A 67 -2.25 -2.76 -1.38
N PRO A 68 -1.53 -3.78 -0.87
CA PRO A 68 -0.15 -3.64 -0.46
C PRO A 68 0.77 -3.51 -1.68
N SER A 69 2.06 -3.28 -1.44
CA SER A 69 3.05 -3.26 -2.53
C SER A 69 3.00 -4.57 -3.31
N PRO A 70 3.02 -4.55 -4.66
CA PRO A 70 3.36 -3.43 -5.54
C PRO A 70 2.15 -2.71 -6.15
N ALA A 71 1.13 -2.32 -5.37
CA ALA A 71 -0.08 -1.66 -5.89
C ALA A 71 0.16 -0.44 -6.79
N ALA A 72 1.18 0.38 -6.51
CA ALA A 72 1.53 1.50 -7.38
C ALA A 72 2.02 1.03 -8.76
N THR A 73 2.89 0.01 -8.80
CA THR A 73 3.44 -0.54 -10.04
C THR A 73 2.40 -1.32 -10.85
N ALA A 74 1.48 -2.02 -10.18
CA ALA A 74 0.40 -2.78 -10.80
C ALA A 74 -0.92 -1.99 -10.91
N SER A 75 -0.87 -0.67 -10.77
CA SER A 75 -2.06 0.20 -10.61
C SER A 75 -3.02 0.15 -11.79
N LEU A 76 -2.52 0.02 -13.02
CA LEU A 76 -3.38 -0.10 -14.21
C LEU A 76 -4.09 -1.45 -14.26
N ALA A 77 -3.35 -2.54 -14.07
CA ALA A 77 -3.92 -3.89 -14.10
C ALA A 77 -4.97 -4.11 -13.00
N ILE A 78 -4.70 -3.62 -11.77
CA ILE A 78 -5.68 -3.70 -10.68
C ILE A 78 -6.87 -2.76 -10.95
N GLY A 79 -6.62 -1.60 -11.57
CA GLY A 79 -7.66 -0.65 -11.96
C GLY A 79 -8.65 -1.26 -12.95
N ASP A 80 -8.15 -1.91 -14.00
CA ASP A 80 -8.97 -2.61 -15.00
C ASP A 80 -9.79 -3.72 -14.32
N HIS A 81 -9.17 -4.51 -13.44
CA HIS A 81 -9.86 -5.56 -12.70
C HIS A 81 -10.99 -5.01 -11.82
N ILE A 82 -10.76 -3.90 -11.11
CA ILE A 82 -11.77 -3.24 -10.27
C ILE A 82 -12.88 -2.65 -11.13
N ALA A 83 -12.57 -2.04 -12.27
CA ALA A 83 -13.56 -1.50 -13.20
C ALA A 83 -14.49 -2.60 -13.73
N ASP A 84 -13.94 -3.75 -14.11
CA ASP A 84 -14.71 -4.92 -14.53
C ASP A 84 -15.66 -5.44 -13.43
N LEU A 85 -15.18 -5.51 -12.19
CA LEU A 85 -15.99 -5.87 -11.03
C LEU A 85 -17.13 -4.86 -10.82
N ALA A 86 -16.82 -3.56 -10.93
CA ALA A 86 -17.78 -2.49 -10.77
C ALA A 86 -18.88 -2.55 -11.84
N VAL A 87 -18.53 -2.79 -13.12
CA VAL A 87 -19.53 -2.97 -14.18
C VAL A 87 -20.46 -4.15 -13.87
N ARG A 88 -19.92 -5.29 -13.40
CA ARG A 88 -20.73 -6.46 -13.03
C ARG A 88 -21.65 -6.21 -11.83
N ARG A 89 -21.18 -5.50 -10.81
CA ARG A 89 -21.89 -5.31 -9.53
C ARG A 89 -22.78 -4.08 -9.47
N LEU A 90 -22.46 -3.05 -10.26
CA LEU A 90 -23.15 -1.75 -10.29
C LEU A 90 -23.97 -1.55 -11.57
N GLY A 91 -23.63 -2.25 -12.65
CA GLY A 91 -24.18 -2.05 -14.00
C GLY A 91 -25.62 -2.49 -14.22
N ARG A 92 -26.35 -2.90 -13.17
CA ARG A 92 -27.81 -3.09 -13.22
C ARG A 92 -28.46 -2.56 -11.95
N ARG A 93 -28.73 -1.25 -11.92
CA ARG A 93 -30.02 -0.83 -11.39
C ARG A 93 -31.00 -1.01 -12.53
N GLU A 94 -31.74 -2.11 -12.52
CA GLU A 94 -33.06 -2.03 -13.13
C GLU A 94 -33.74 -0.86 -12.41
N CYS A 95 -34.16 0.14 -13.18
CA CYS A 95 -35.11 1.13 -12.73
C CYS A 95 -36.37 0.35 -12.33
N ALA A 96 -36.41 -0.14 -11.09
CA ALA A 96 -37.62 -0.62 -10.48
C ALA A 96 -38.54 0.60 -10.37
N GLY A 97 -39.56 0.63 -11.24
CA GLY A 97 -40.70 1.52 -11.15
C GLY A 97 -41.61 1.19 -9.99
#